data_AF-L0IRP7-F1
#
_entry.id   AF-L0IRP7-F1
#
_cell.length_a   1.000
_cell.length_b   1.000
_cell.length_c   1.000
_cell.angle_alpha   90.00
_cell.angle_beta   90.00
_cell.angle_gamma   90.00
#
_symmetry.space_group_name_H-M   'P 1'
#
loop_
_entity.id
_entity.type
_entity.pdbx_description
1 polymer ?
#
loop_
_entity_poly.entity_id
_entity_poly.type
_entity_poly.pdbx_seq_one_letter_code
_entity_poly.pdbx_strand_id
1 'polypeptide(L)'
;MPDVVGTNLDDVTVQGALSCWDEVRAVAPDGHDPINNPTRAADAVGYRITALSPPPGTPVERDDVVTVQVVSVDRQAPPAFQPCAWVTTDEASGILGGPATAEPILDSAESVELACAYERSQDRGVESELLLPGAFPVDAPSMLALATAAAKNPTTVDGLGIQAVCLFNPGTTPPSTALLVVLSGNRLYRAVGKYYMRCDSLKEFARTAIGRIGA
;
A
#
# COMPACT_ATOMS: atom_id res chain seq x y z
N MET A 1 3.28 18.99 -1.46
CA MET A 1 3.82 17.76 -2.03
C MET A 1 3.84 16.66 -0.98
N PRO A 2 3.15 15.53 -1.21
CA PRO A 2 3.28 14.34 -0.36
C PRO A 2 4.69 13.74 -0.49
N ASP A 3 5.17 13.09 0.57
CA ASP A 3 6.37 12.26 0.48
C ASP A 3 6.00 10.90 -0.10
N VAL A 4 6.57 10.58 -1.26
CA VAL A 4 6.31 9.33 -2.01
C VAL A 4 7.62 8.66 -2.43
N VAL A 5 8.76 9.08 -1.87
CA VAL A 5 10.03 8.45 -2.17
C VAL A 5 10.06 7.05 -1.55
N GLY A 6 10.47 6.06 -2.34
CA GLY A 6 10.49 4.65 -1.95
C GLY A 6 9.24 3.85 -2.36
N THR A 7 8.16 4.51 -2.79
CA THR A 7 6.94 3.83 -3.25
C THR A 7 7.03 3.42 -4.73
N ASN A 8 6.12 2.56 -5.17
CA ASN A 8 5.94 2.29 -6.60
C ASN A 8 5.29 3.48 -7.29
N LEU A 9 5.70 3.70 -8.53
CA LEU A 9 5.15 4.72 -9.39
C LEU A 9 3.65 4.53 -9.64
N ASP A 10 3.22 3.31 -9.94
CA ASP A 10 1.82 3.01 -10.30
C ASP A 10 0.87 3.23 -9.11
N ASP A 11 1.30 2.83 -7.91
CA ASP A 11 0.50 2.94 -6.68
C ASP A 11 0.17 4.40 -6.35
N VAL A 12 1.13 5.32 -6.56
CA VAL A 12 0.91 6.74 -6.25
C VAL A 12 0.32 7.55 -7.40
N THR A 13 0.45 7.11 -8.65
CA THR A 13 -0.05 7.87 -9.83
C THR A 13 -1.46 7.46 -10.26
N VAL A 14 -1.85 6.19 -10.12
CA VAL A 14 -3.16 5.71 -10.56
C VAL A 14 -4.24 5.89 -9.49
N GLN A 15 -3.92 5.61 -8.22
CA GLN A 15 -4.90 5.67 -7.12
C GLN A 15 -4.39 6.37 -5.85
N GLY A 16 -3.11 6.75 -5.81
CA GLY A 16 -2.47 7.23 -4.59
C GLY A 16 -2.17 8.72 -4.58
N ALA A 17 -1.16 9.09 -3.80
CA ALA A 17 -0.96 10.47 -3.38
C ALA A 17 -0.68 11.45 -4.51
N LEU A 18 -0.22 11.03 -5.70
CA LEU A 18 0.03 11.90 -6.84
C LEU A 18 -1.14 11.98 -7.84
N SER A 19 -2.20 11.18 -7.68
CA SER A 19 -3.35 11.17 -8.60
C SER A 19 -4.17 12.47 -8.59
N CYS A 20 -3.85 13.39 -7.67
CA CYS A 20 -4.54 14.69 -7.51
C CYS A 20 -3.95 15.81 -8.37
N TRP A 21 -2.83 15.57 -9.06
CA TRP A 21 -2.13 16.53 -9.92
C TRP A 21 -2.36 16.22 -11.39
N ASP A 22 -2.52 17.28 -12.19
CA ASP A 22 -2.85 17.14 -13.61
C ASP A 22 -1.59 16.90 -14.47
N GLU A 23 -0.42 17.38 -14.01
CA GLU A 23 0.87 17.25 -14.71
C GLU A 23 1.92 16.47 -13.89
N VAL A 24 1.79 15.15 -13.84
CA VAL A 24 2.81 14.26 -13.28
C VAL A 24 3.70 13.68 -14.40
N ARG A 25 5.02 13.80 -14.22
CA ARG A 25 6.03 13.24 -15.13
C ARG A 25 6.97 12.33 -14.38
N ALA A 26 7.23 11.15 -14.91
CA ALA A 26 8.31 10.32 -14.44
C ALA A 26 9.55 10.54 -15.30
N VAL A 27 10.72 10.42 -14.68
CA VAL A 27 12.02 10.46 -15.37
C VAL A 27 12.79 9.22 -14.96
N ALA A 28 12.83 8.24 -15.85
CA ALA A 28 13.66 7.05 -15.69
C ALA A 28 15.15 7.38 -15.89
N PRO A 29 16.10 6.50 -15.52
CA PRO A 29 17.54 6.81 -15.52
C PRO A 29 18.11 7.17 -16.90
N ASP A 30 17.43 6.76 -17.96
CA ASP A 30 17.76 7.04 -19.35
C ASP A 30 16.96 8.23 -19.95
N GLY A 31 16.15 8.90 -19.12
CA GLY A 31 15.47 10.16 -19.44
C GLY A 31 14.08 10.03 -20.08
N HIS A 32 13.57 8.82 -20.29
CA HIS A 32 12.19 8.66 -20.78
C HIS A 32 11.16 8.79 -19.65
N ASP A 33 9.92 9.08 -20.04
CA ASP A 33 8.78 9.20 -19.12
C ASP A 33 7.90 7.94 -19.20
N PRO A 34 8.01 7.00 -18.25
CA PRO A 34 7.22 5.77 -18.28
C PRO A 34 5.72 5.98 -18.01
N ILE A 35 5.29 7.11 -17.46
CA ILE A 35 3.86 7.41 -17.26
C ILE A 35 3.23 7.74 -18.61
N ASN A 36 3.84 8.71 -19.32
CA ASN A 36 3.23 9.31 -20.50
C ASN A 36 3.69 8.66 -21.82
N ASN A 37 4.82 7.96 -21.82
CA ASN A 37 5.38 7.29 -22.99
C ASN A 37 5.89 5.87 -22.65
N PRO A 38 4.99 4.94 -22.24
CA PRO A 38 5.37 3.56 -21.98
C PRO A 38 5.78 2.88 -23.29
N THR A 39 7.05 2.55 -23.42
CA THR A 39 7.65 2.02 -24.66
C THR A 39 8.49 0.78 -24.44
N ARG A 40 8.64 0.31 -23.18
CA ARG A 40 9.65 -0.69 -22.79
C ARG A 40 9.09 -1.81 -21.94
N ALA A 41 9.81 -2.93 -21.96
CA ALA A 41 9.53 -4.06 -21.09
C ALA A 41 9.65 -3.69 -19.59
N ALA A 42 10.58 -2.80 -19.23
CA ALA A 42 10.73 -2.31 -17.85
C ALA A 42 9.47 -1.57 -17.36
N ASP A 43 8.72 -0.93 -18.26
CA ASP A 43 7.46 -0.25 -17.94
C ASP A 43 6.38 -1.24 -17.52
N ALA A 44 6.47 -2.50 -17.97
CA ALA A 44 5.60 -3.58 -17.50
C ALA A 44 6.06 -4.20 -16.16
N VAL A 45 7.32 -4.02 -15.78
CA VAL A 45 7.89 -4.55 -14.53
C VAL A 45 7.64 -3.62 -13.36
N GLY A 46 7.49 -2.32 -13.62
CA GLY A 46 7.19 -1.29 -12.63
C GLY A 46 8.44 -0.51 -12.21
N TYR A 47 8.19 0.68 -11.67
CA TYR A 47 9.22 1.65 -11.28
C TYR A 47 9.08 2.05 -9.82
N ARG A 48 10.22 2.34 -9.19
CA ARG A 48 10.29 2.96 -7.87
C ARG A 48 10.64 4.43 -7.95
N ILE A 49 9.97 5.24 -7.15
CA ILE A 49 10.32 6.66 -6.98
C ILE A 49 11.54 6.80 -6.07
N THR A 50 12.55 7.52 -6.55
CA THR A 50 13.81 7.77 -5.84
C THR A 50 13.99 9.23 -5.46
N ALA A 51 13.34 10.15 -6.17
CA ALA A 51 13.29 11.56 -5.80
C ALA A 51 12.02 12.21 -6.34
N LEU A 52 11.65 13.32 -5.71
CA LEU A 52 10.47 14.12 -6.04
C LEU A 52 10.86 15.59 -6.18
N SER A 53 10.31 16.25 -7.20
CA SER A 53 10.42 17.69 -7.41
C SER A 53 9.05 18.28 -7.77
N PRO A 54 8.55 19.30 -7.08
CA PRO A 54 9.14 19.94 -5.88
C PRO A 54 9.26 18.98 -4.68
N PRO A 55 10.18 19.23 -3.72
CA PRO A 55 10.43 18.29 -2.63
C PRO A 55 9.22 18.11 -1.71
N PRO A 56 9.14 17.01 -0.93
CA PRO A 56 8.07 16.79 0.03
C PRO A 56 7.87 17.98 0.98
N GLY A 57 6.62 18.29 1.29
CA GLY A 57 6.23 19.44 2.10
C GLY A 57 6.14 20.78 1.36
N THR A 58 6.63 20.89 0.12
CA THR A 58 6.47 22.11 -0.68
C THR A 58 4.99 22.33 -1.07
N PRO A 59 4.40 23.50 -0.80
CA PRO A 59 3.08 23.86 -1.34
C PRO A 59 3.15 23.95 -2.87
N VAL A 60 2.21 23.29 -3.54
CA VAL A 60 2.06 23.30 -5.01
C VAL A 60 0.58 23.37 -5.34
N GLU A 61 0.27 23.96 -6.49
CA GLU A 61 -1.08 23.95 -7.06
C GLU A 61 -1.33 22.66 -7.85
N ARG A 62 -2.58 22.40 -8.22
CA ARG A 62 -2.96 21.18 -8.97
C ARG A 62 -2.33 21.12 -10.36
N ASP A 63 -2.17 22.28 -10.99
CA ASP A 63 -1.72 22.43 -12.37
C ASP A 63 -0.18 22.55 -12.44
N ASP A 64 0.51 22.57 -11.29
CA ASP A 64 1.96 22.60 -11.23
C ASP A 64 2.55 21.25 -11.69
N VAL A 65 3.68 21.32 -12.39
CA VAL A 65 4.40 20.14 -12.83
C VAL A 65 5.07 19.44 -11.65
N VAL A 66 4.69 18.18 -11.43
CA VAL A 66 5.33 17.27 -10.48
C VAL A 66 6.22 16.30 -11.25
N THR A 67 7.52 16.29 -10.93
CA THR A 67 8.48 15.36 -11.52
C THR A 67 8.94 14.34 -10.48
N VAL A 68 8.82 13.06 -10.82
CA VAL A 68 9.37 11.94 -10.04
C VAL A 68 10.55 11.32 -10.77
N GLN A 69 11.69 11.22 -10.11
CA GLN A 69 12.82 10.43 -10.60
C GLN A 69 12.59 8.98 -10.23
N VAL A 70 12.76 8.06 -11.18
CA VAL A 70 12.44 6.66 -10.97
C VAL A 70 13.56 5.71 -11.38
N VAL A 71 13.55 4.51 -10.80
CA VAL A 71 14.42 3.39 -11.18
C VAL A 71 13.58 2.14 -11.39
N SER A 72 13.97 1.29 -12.35
CA SER A 72 13.26 0.03 -12.62
C SER A 72 13.35 -0.89 -11.40
N VAL A 73 12.23 -1.51 -11.02
CA VAL A 73 12.24 -2.54 -9.99
C VAL A 73 12.82 -3.82 -10.58
N ASP A 74 13.95 -4.30 -10.05
CA ASP A 74 14.49 -5.61 -10.41
C ASP A 74 13.75 -6.71 -9.63
N ARG A 75 12.74 -7.34 -10.26
CA ARG A 75 12.01 -8.46 -9.67
C ARG A 75 12.83 -9.76 -9.57
N GLN A 76 14.05 -9.80 -10.13
CA GLN A 76 14.96 -10.94 -9.97
C GLN A 76 15.95 -10.77 -8.81
N ALA A 77 16.10 -9.56 -8.28
CA ALA A 77 16.88 -9.34 -7.09
C ALA A 77 16.29 -10.16 -5.92
N PRO A 78 17.13 -10.78 -5.06
CA PRO A 78 16.63 -11.45 -3.88
C PRO A 78 15.83 -10.48 -3.01
N PRO A 79 14.67 -10.91 -2.47
CA PRO A 79 13.86 -10.05 -1.65
C PRO A 79 14.61 -9.69 -0.36
N ALA A 80 14.60 -8.40 0.00
CA ALA A 80 15.18 -7.94 1.26
C ALA A 80 14.24 -8.24 2.44
N PHE A 81 12.93 -8.23 2.16
CA PHE A 81 11.87 -8.51 3.10
C PHE A 81 10.99 -9.67 2.60
N GLN A 82 10.33 -10.37 3.50
CA GLN A 82 9.44 -11.48 3.14
C GLN A 82 8.02 -11.18 3.61
N PRO A 83 7.29 -10.25 2.97
CA PRO A 83 5.96 -9.85 3.43
C PRO A 83 4.95 -10.99 3.38
N CYS A 84 5.08 -11.92 2.44
CA CYS A 84 4.25 -13.12 2.37
C CYS A 84 4.55 -14.17 3.43
N ALA A 85 5.58 -13.97 4.26
CA ALA A 85 5.81 -14.82 5.43
C ALA A 85 4.98 -14.38 6.64
N TRP A 86 4.37 -13.19 6.61
CA TRP A 86 3.54 -12.70 7.72
C TRP A 86 2.20 -13.43 7.82
N VAL A 87 1.66 -13.91 6.70
CA VAL A 87 0.55 -14.84 6.65
C VAL A 87 0.91 -15.91 5.63
N THR A 88 1.05 -17.16 6.05
CA THR A 88 1.39 -18.21 5.09
C THR A 88 0.24 -18.44 4.11
N THR A 89 0.53 -18.96 2.92
CA THR A 89 -0.49 -19.28 1.91
C THR A 89 -1.57 -20.23 2.44
N ASP A 90 -1.20 -21.16 3.33
CA ASP A 90 -2.14 -22.09 3.96
C ASP A 90 -3.08 -21.38 4.95
N GLU A 91 -2.55 -20.47 5.77
CA GLU A 91 -3.36 -19.65 6.67
C GLU A 91 -4.29 -18.73 5.89
N ALA A 92 -3.77 -18.07 4.85
CA ALA A 92 -4.57 -17.24 3.96
C ALA A 92 -5.69 -18.06 3.29
N SER A 93 -5.39 -19.28 2.85
CA SER A 93 -6.39 -20.20 2.28
C SER A 93 -7.48 -20.57 3.29
N GLY A 94 -7.10 -20.78 4.56
CA GLY A 94 -8.03 -21.03 5.66
C GLY A 94 -8.96 -19.84 5.90
N ILE A 95 -8.43 -18.62 5.97
CA ILE A 95 -9.21 -17.39 6.22
C ILE A 95 -10.10 -17.04 5.02
N LEU A 96 -9.59 -17.23 3.79
CA LEU A 96 -10.31 -16.95 2.55
C LEU A 96 -11.32 -18.05 2.17
N GLY A 97 -11.27 -19.20 2.85
CA GLY A 97 -12.19 -20.33 2.67
C GLY A 97 -11.99 -21.05 1.35
N GLY A 98 -10.73 -21.27 0.94
CA GLY A 98 -10.35 -21.99 -0.28
C GLY A 98 -8.91 -21.71 -0.68
N PRO A 99 -8.36 -22.43 -1.69
CA PRO A 99 -6.98 -22.25 -2.12
C PRO A 99 -6.68 -20.79 -2.49
N ALA A 100 -5.60 -20.25 -1.95
CA ALA A 100 -5.10 -18.92 -2.24
C ALA A 100 -3.70 -18.97 -2.86
N THR A 101 -3.34 -17.95 -3.63
CA THR A 101 -1.97 -17.63 -4.02
C THR A 101 -1.47 -16.47 -3.18
N ALA A 102 -0.15 -16.32 -3.06
CA ALA A 102 0.49 -15.20 -2.38
C ALA A 102 1.52 -14.57 -3.32
N GLU A 103 1.49 -13.24 -3.45
CA GLU A 103 2.42 -12.47 -4.28
C GLU A 103 3.01 -11.34 -3.45
N PRO A 104 4.34 -11.27 -3.27
CA PRO A 104 4.99 -10.18 -2.56
C PRO A 104 4.96 -8.91 -3.40
N ILE A 105 4.76 -7.78 -2.74
CA ILE A 105 4.73 -6.45 -3.33
C ILE A 105 5.72 -5.59 -2.54
N LEU A 106 6.55 -4.84 -3.27
CA LEU A 106 7.49 -3.86 -2.72
C LEU A 106 8.53 -4.41 -1.71
N ASP A 107 8.98 -5.66 -1.87
CA ASP A 107 9.80 -6.43 -0.91
C ASP A 107 11.32 -6.15 -0.89
N SER A 108 11.77 -5.13 -1.61
CA SER A 108 13.16 -4.63 -1.63
C SER A 108 13.54 -3.76 -0.42
N ALA A 109 14.84 -3.56 -0.19
CA ALA A 109 15.39 -2.93 1.03
C ALA A 109 14.99 -1.47 1.24
N GLU A 110 14.78 -0.71 0.16
CA GLU A 110 14.48 0.73 0.19
C GLU A 110 13.00 1.03 0.33
N SER A 111 12.14 0.00 0.38
CA SER A 111 10.70 0.23 0.43
C SER A 111 10.25 0.63 1.83
N VAL A 112 9.42 1.67 1.88
CA VAL A 112 8.71 2.10 3.09
C VAL A 112 7.31 1.51 3.18
N GLU A 113 6.86 0.84 2.12
CA GLU A 113 5.60 0.11 2.04
C GLU A 113 5.89 -1.33 1.66
N LEU A 114 5.50 -2.28 2.50
CA LEU A 114 5.79 -3.69 2.29
C LEU A 114 4.47 -4.44 2.28
N ALA A 115 4.19 -5.23 1.25
CA ALA A 115 2.88 -5.85 1.11
C ALA A 115 2.94 -7.27 0.57
N CYS A 116 1.89 -8.04 0.84
CA CYS A 116 1.62 -9.30 0.17
C CYS A 116 0.15 -9.37 -0.23
N ALA A 117 -0.10 -9.63 -1.51
CA ALA A 117 -1.42 -9.89 -2.03
C ALA A 117 -1.73 -11.39 -1.92
N TYR A 118 -2.84 -11.71 -1.24
CA TYR A 118 -3.38 -13.05 -1.12
C TYR A 118 -4.66 -13.15 -1.95
N GLU A 119 -4.67 -14.03 -2.95
CA GLU A 119 -5.75 -14.12 -3.92
C GLU A 119 -6.35 -15.52 -3.94
N ARG A 120 -7.66 -15.62 -3.67
CA ARG A 120 -8.41 -16.87 -3.87
C ARG A 120 -9.11 -16.89 -5.23
N SER A 121 -9.61 -15.74 -5.66
CA SER A 121 -10.33 -15.56 -6.93
C SER A 121 -10.36 -14.08 -7.27
N GLN A 122 -10.75 -13.71 -8.49
CA GLN A 122 -10.81 -12.30 -8.93
C GLN A 122 -11.55 -11.38 -7.95
N ASP A 123 -12.61 -11.87 -7.30
CA ASP A 123 -13.45 -11.09 -6.38
C ASP A 123 -13.13 -11.30 -4.90
N ARG A 124 -12.10 -12.09 -4.57
CA ARG A 124 -11.81 -12.48 -3.20
C ARG A 124 -10.31 -12.58 -2.97
N GLY A 125 -9.80 -11.54 -2.32
CA GLY A 125 -8.41 -11.44 -1.92
C GLY A 125 -8.22 -10.41 -0.81
N VAL A 126 -7.04 -10.45 -0.20
CA VAL A 126 -6.59 -9.51 0.82
C VAL A 126 -5.21 -9.03 0.44
N GLU A 127 -5.02 -7.72 0.46
CA GLU A 127 -3.68 -7.15 0.51
C GLU A 127 -3.32 -6.89 1.98
N SER A 128 -2.22 -7.51 2.44
CA SER A 128 -1.67 -7.35 3.78
C SER A 128 -0.45 -6.47 3.70
N GLU A 129 -0.51 -5.30 4.32
CA GLU A 129 0.47 -4.24 4.12
C GLU A 129 1.02 -3.74 5.45
N LEU A 130 2.31 -3.41 5.43
CA LEU A 130 3.02 -2.71 6.49
C LEU A 130 3.57 -1.40 5.93
N LEU A 131 3.05 -0.30 6.46
CA LEU A 131 3.50 1.06 6.17
C LEU A 131 4.48 1.49 7.26
N LEU A 132 5.72 1.76 6.87
CA LEU A 132 6.80 2.24 7.72
C LEU A 132 6.80 3.77 7.79
N PRO A 133 7.52 4.40 8.75
CA PRO A 133 7.73 5.84 8.72
C PRO A 133 8.26 6.29 7.34
N GLY A 134 7.59 7.28 6.74
CA GLY A 134 7.87 7.74 5.37
C GLY A 134 6.83 7.31 4.34
N ALA A 135 6.03 6.27 4.61
CA ALA A 135 4.93 5.83 3.74
C ALA A 135 3.69 6.75 3.81
N PHE A 136 3.69 7.76 4.68
CA PHE A 136 2.53 8.61 4.90
C PHE A 136 2.95 10.03 5.32
N PRO A 137 2.11 11.04 5.05
CA PRO A 137 2.49 12.45 5.23
C PRO A 137 2.50 12.93 6.69
N VAL A 138 1.84 12.20 7.61
CA VAL A 138 1.74 12.52 9.05
C VAL A 138 1.88 11.23 9.86
N ASP A 139 2.07 11.30 11.18
CA ASP A 139 2.24 10.09 12.01
C ASP A 139 1.07 9.07 11.91
N ALA A 140 1.35 7.79 12.19
CA ALA A 140 0.40 6.69 12.05
C ALA A 140 -0.90 6.89 12.86
N PRO A 141 -0.88 7.36 14.12
CA PRO A 141 -2.09 7.75 14.83
C PRO A 141 -2.91 8.83 14.10
N SER A 142 -2.26 9.89 13.60
CA SER A 142 -2.92 10.93 12.82
C SER A 142 -3.50 10.41 11.51
N MET A 143 -2.81 9.50 10.82
CA MET A 143 -3.33 8.81 9.63
C MET A 143 -4.58 7.99 9.95
N LEU A 144 -4.57 7.22 11.04
CA LEU A 144 -5.75 6.46 11.47
C LEU A 144 -6.92 7.40 11.81
N ALA A 145 -6.65 8.51 12.52
CA ALA A 145 -7.67 9.48 12.88
C ALA A 145 -8.30 10.13 11.64
N LEU A 146 -7.48 10.51 10.64
CA LEU A 146 -7.95 11.07 9.38
C LEU A 146 -8.82 10.06 8.61
N ALA A 147 -8.36 8.82 8.48
CA ALA A 147 -9.10 7.76 7.79
C ALA A 147 -10.44 7.47 8.49
N THR A 148 -10.45 7.45 9.83
CA THR A 148 -11.65 7.25 10.64
C THR A 148 -12.64 8.39 10.47
N ALA A 149 -12.18 9.64 10.47
CA ALA A 149 -13.03 10.82 10.31
C ALA A 149 -13.68 10.91 8.92
N ALA A 150 -12.98 10.44 7.88
CA ALA A 150 -13.49 10.42 6.50
C ALA A 150 -14.45 9.25 6.23
N ALA A 151 -14.40 8.18 7.03
CA ALA A 151 -15.16 6.97 6.78
C ALA A 151 -16.64 7.07 7.18
N LYS A 152 -17.49 6.39 6.41
CA LYS A 152 -18.90 6.21 6.74
C LYS A 152 -19.05 5.00 7.66
N ASN A 153 -19.43 5.25 8.92
CA ASN A 153 -19.63 4.23 9.96
C ASN A 153 -18.35 3.40 10.25
N PRO A 154 -17.24 4.04 10.68
CA PRO A 154 -16.07 3.30 11.12
C PRO A 154 -16.42 2.39 12.29
N THR A 155 -15.90 1.17 12.28
CA THR A 155 -16.15 0.17 13.32
C THR A 155 -14.85 -0.11 14.07
N THR A 156 -14.81 0.19 15.36
CA THR A 156 -13.67 -0.19 16.22
C THR A 156 -13.53 -1.70 16.25
N VAL A 157 -12.29 -2.18 16.18
CA VAL A 157 -11.99 -3.62 16.18
C VAL A 157 -11.30 -4.02 17.48
N ASP A 158 -12.05 -4.70 18.34
CA ASP A 158 -11.52 -5.24 19.59
C ASP A 158 -10.72 -6.54 19.37
N GLY A 159 -9.94 -6.95 20.37
CA GLY A 159 -9.29 -8.27 20.39
C GLY A 159 -8.01 -8.40 19.55
N LEU A 160 -7.41 -7.27 19.17
CA LEU A 160 -6.03 -7.17 18.69
C LEU A 160 -5.06 -6.63 19.76
N GLY A 161 -5.57 -6.07 20.87
CA GLY A 161 -4.75 -5.52 21.96
C GLY A 161 -4.13 -4.15 21.67
N ILE A 162 -4.39 -3.60 20.48
CA ILE A 162 -3.90 -2.33 19.96
C ILE A 162 -5.01 -1.62 19.20
N GLN A 163 -4.84 -0.32 18.95
CA GLN A 163 -5.86 0.50 18.30
C GLN A 163 -6.07 0.07 16.85
N ALA A 164 -7.29 -0.35 16.53
CA ALA A 164 -7.67 -0.84 15.22
C ALA A 164 -9.07 -0.38 14.82
N VAL A 165 -9.26 -0.05 13.54
CA VAL A 165 -10.54 0.40 12.99
C VAL A 165 -10.77 -0.23 11.62
N CYS A 166 -11.99 -0.73 11.41
CA CYS A 166 -12.48 -1.19 10.13
C CYS A 166 -13.27 -0.10 9.43
N LEU A 167 -12.97 0.10 8.15
CA LEU A 167 -13.53 1.14 7.31
C LEU A 167 -14.08 0.49 6.04
N PHE A 168 -15.28 0.88 5.64
CA PHE A 168 -15.83 0.51 4.34
C PHE A 168 -15.68 1.69 3.38
N ASN A 169 -15.05 1.43 2.24
CA ASN A 169 -14.77 2.40 1.20
C ASN A 169 -15.65 2.12 -0.03
N PRO A 170 -16.85 2.71 -0.12
CA PRO A 170 -17.73 2.54 -1.29
C PRO A 170 -17.23 3.27 -2.54
N GLY A 171 -16.29 4.22 -2.38
CA GLY A 171 -15.79 5.05 -3.48
C GLY A 171 -14.67 4.40 -4.30
N THR A 172 -14.09 3.29 -3.85
CA THR A 172 -13.13 2.52 -4.66
C THR A 172 -13.89 1.66 -5.67
N THR A 173 -13.29 1.37 -6.81
CA THR A 173 -13.84 0.43 -7.80
C THR A 173 -12.86 -0.71 -8.02
N PRO A 174 -13.15 -1.93 -7.53
CA PRO A 174 -14.35 -2.30 -6.76
C PRO A 174 -14.36 -1.68 -5.35
N PRO A 175 -15.54 -1.58 -4.69
CA PRO A 175 -15.62 -1.18 -3.28
C PRO A 175 -14.71 -2.07 -2.43
N SER A 176 -14.21 -1.54 -1.32
CA SER A 176 -13.28 -2.28 -0.46
C SER A 176 -13.62 -2.13 1.02
N THR A 177 -13.18 -3.09 1.82
CA THR A 177 -13.15 -2.97 3.28
C THR A 177 -11.70 -2.98 3.71
N ALA A 178 -11.30 -2.01 4.53
CA ALA A 178 -9.94 -1.89 5.04
C ALA A 178 -9.94 -1.97 6.56
N LEU A 179 -9.00 -2.72 7.13
CA LEU A 179 -8.68 -2.70 8.55
C LEU A 179 -7.34 -1.99 8.72
N LEU A 180 -7.34 -0.90 9.49
CA LEU A 180 -6.13 -0.17 9.85
C LEU A 180 -5.79 -0.44 11.31
N VAL A 181 -4.52 -0.68 11.59
CA VAL A 181 -4.01 -0.97 12.92
C VAL A 181 -2.74 -0.16 13.17
N VAL A 182 -2.74 0.63 14.24
CA VAL A 182 -1.56 1.41 14.63
C VAL A 182 -0.61 0.51 15.42
N LEU A 183 0.62 0.40 14.92
CA LEU A 183 1.70 -0.36 15.54
C LEU A 183 2.71 0.58 16.22
N SER A 184 3.57 0.01 17.05
CA SER A 184 4.71 0.68 17.67
C SER A 184 5.71 1.20 16.62
N GLY A 185 6.48 2.21 17.00
CA GLY A 185 7.52 2.77 16.15
C GLY A 185 6.99 3.59 14.97
N ASN A 186 5.79 4.18 15.10
CA ASN A 186 5.13 4.96 14.05
C ASN A 186 4.93 4.13 12.77
N ARG A 187 4.42 2.90 12.92
CA ARG A 187 4.09 1.99 11.81
C ARG A 187 2.58 1.81 11.74
N LEU A 188 2.06 1.57 10.54
CA LEU A 188 0.65 1.24 10.32
C LEU A 188 0.57 -0.10 9.60
N TYR A 189 -0.19 -1.04 10.16
CA TYR A 189 -0.59 -2.22 9.42
C TYR A 189 -1.96 -1.99 8.77
N ARG A 190 -2.07 -2.37 7.51
CA ARG A 190 -3.32 -2.28 6.75
C ARG A 190 -3.64 -3.64 6.14
N ALA A 191 -4.88 -4.08 6.29
CA ALA A 191 -5.41 -5.20 5.52
C ALA A 191 -6.57 -4.70 4.65
N VAL A 192 -6.43 -4.79 3.34
CA VAL A 192 -7.45 -4.33 2.38
C VAL A 192 -8.07 -5.54 1.71
N GLY A 193 -9.37 -5.72 1.92
CA GLY A 193 -10.15 -6.76 1.27
C GLY A 193 -10.77 -6.28 -0.01
N LYS A 194 -10.70 -7.11 -1.05
CA LYS A 194 -11.47 -6.89 -2.28
C LYS A 194 -12.97 -6.97 -2.00
N TYR A 195 -13.75 -6.11 -2.66
CA TYR A 195 -15.21 -6.05 -2.55
C TYR A 195 -15.68 -5.88 -1.08
N TYR A 196 -16.66 -6.68 -0.67
CA TYR A 196 -17.33 -6.59 0.62
C TYR A 196 -16.75 -7.60 1.62
N MET A 197 -15.41 -7.72 1.66
CA MET A 197 -14.80 -8.66 2.58
C MET A 197 -15.10 -8.27 4.03
N ARG A 198 -15.47 -9.27 4.83
CA ARG A 198 -15.90 -9.04 6.21
C ARG A 198 -14.73 -8.57 7.06
N CYS A 199 -15.00 -7.62 7.96
CA CYS A 199 -14.02 -7.15 8.92
C CYS A 199 -13.42 -8.28 9.78
N ASP A 200 -14.21 -9.29 10.12
CA ASP A 200 -13.73 -10.46 10.89
C ASP A 200 -12.58 -11.18 10.17
N SER A 201 -12.68 -11.37 8.85
CA SER A 201 -11.61 -11.97 8.05
C SER A 201 -10.37 -11.09 8.02
N LEU A 202 -10.54 -9.77 7.86
CA LEU A 202 -9.42 -8.82 7.91
C LEU A 202 -8.73 -8.82 9.28
N LYS A 203 -9.49 -8.96 10.36
CA LYS A 203 -8.97 -9.07 11.72
C LYS A 203 -8.16 -10.35 11.92
N GLU A 204 -8.57 -11.47 11.34
CA GLU A 204 -7.80 -12.72 11.38
C GLU A 204 -6.47 -12.59 10.62
N PHE A 205 -6.48 -11.96 9.44
CA PHE A 205 -5.25 -11.59 8.73
C PHE A 205 -4.35 -10.71 9.59
N ALA A 206 -4.89 -9.61 10.14
CA ALA A 206 -4.14 -8.68 10.98
C ALA A 206 -3.52 -9.36 12.20
N ARG A 207 -4.30 -10.18 12.92
CA ARG A 207 -3.80 -10.91 14.08
C ARG A 207 -2.63 -11.83 13.71
N THR A 208 -2.75 -12.54 12.60
CA THR A 208 -1.74 -13.48 12.12
C THR A 208 -0.47 -12.74 11.71
N ALA A 209 -0.61 -11.68 10.91
CA ALA A 209 0.50 -10.87 10.43
C ALA A 209 1.23 -10.15 11.57
N ILE A 210 0.50 -9.46 12.44
CA ILE A 210 1.07 -8.69 13.57
C ILE A 210 1.77 -9.62 14.56
N GLY A 211 1.30 -10.86 14.72
CA GLY A 211 2.01 -11.87 15.51
C GLY A 211 3.44 -12.16 15.03
N ARG A 212 3.74 -11.90 13.76
CA ARG A 212 5.07 -12.09 13.13
C ARG A 212 5.82 -10.76 12.94
N ILE A 213 5.12 -9.68 12.61
CA ILE A 213 5.69 -8.34 12.39
C ILE A 213 6.04 -7.63 13.70
N GLY A 214 5.34 -7.97 14.78
CA GLY A 214 5.39 -7.28 16.06
C GLY A 214 4.47 -6.06 16.11
N ALA A 215 3.73 -5.96 17.22
CA ALA A 215 2.80 -4.87 17.51
C ALA A 215 3.50 -3.52 17.70
#